data_AF-U3TWC0-F1
#
_entry.id   AF-U3TWC0-F1
#
_cell.length_a   1.000
_cell.length_b   1.000
_cell.length_c   1.000
_cell.angle_alpha   90.00
_cell.angle_beta   90.00
_cell.angle_gamma   90.00
#
_symmetry.space_group_name_H-M   'P 1'
#
loop_
_entity.id
_entity.type
_entity.pdbx_description
1 polymer ?
#
loop_
_entity_poly.entity_id
_entity_poly.type
_entity_poly.pdbx_seq_one_letter_code
_entity_poly.pdbx_strand_id
1 'polypeptide(L)' 'MTIRCSRCGCAKFFYTVPGKEKVDAPDHHGACCAACGKPISLHDVIPRSFLHSASATRHVE' A
#
# COMPACT_ATOMS: atom_id res chain seq x y z
N MET A 1 9.45 8.58 1.00
CA MET A 1 8.72 7.48 0.36
C MET A 1 7.45 7.26 1.13
N THR A 2 6.37 6.94 0.44
CA THR A 2 5.09 6.59 1.08
C THR A 2 4.65 5.25 0.53
N ILE A 3 4.14 4.36 1.37
CA ILE A 3 3.60 3.08 0.91
C ILE A 3 2.09 3.24 0.75
N ARG A 4 1.55 2.88 -0.41
CA ARG A 4 0.11 2.79 -0.67
C ARG A 4 -0.18 1.54 -1.48
N CYS A 5 -1.23 0.83 -1.10
CA CYS A 5 -1.67 -0.35 -1.84
C CYS A 5 -2.01 0.04 -3.29
N SER A 6 -1.31 -0.52 -4.25
CA SER A 6 -1.51 -0.29 -5.68
C SER A 6 -2.86 -0.81 -6.20
N ARG A 7 -3.54 -1.67 -5.43
CA ARG A 7 -4.87 -2.20 -5.77
C ARG A 7 -6.01 -1.32 -5.29
N CYS A 8 -5.91 -0.70 -4.11
CA CYS A 8 -7.02 0.06 -3.51
C CYS A 8 -6.66 1.44 -2.94
N GLY A 9 -5.40 1.86 -3.05
CA GLY A 9 -4.91 3.16 -2.55
C GLY A 9 -4.78 3.28 -1.03
N CYS A 10 -5.18 2.25 -0.27
CA CYS A 10 -5.12 2.23 1.19
C CYS A 10 -3.68 2.37 1.71
N ALA A 11 -3.50 3.15 2.77
CA ALA A 11 -2.22 3.37 3.44
C ALA A 11 -2.11 2.64 4.79
N LYS A 12 -3.05 1.74 5.11
CA LYS A 12 -3.06 0.92 6.32
C LYS A 12 -2.70 -0.52 5.98
N PHE A 13 -1.92 -1.14 6.86
CA PHE A 13 -1.39 -2.48 6.67
C PHE A 13 -1.44 -3.27 7.98
N PHE A 14 -1.48 -4.60 7.87
CA PHE A 14 -1.25 -5.53 8.98
C PHE A 14 -0.09 -6.48 8.61
N TYR A 15 0.55 -7.07 9.61
CA TYR A 15 1.64 -8.02 9.38
C TYR A 15 1.14 -9.44 9.49
N THR A 16 1.46 -10.25 8.48
CA THR A 16 1.15 -11.67 8.48
C THR A 16 2.04 -12.39 9.47
N VAL A 17 1.39 -13.00 10.46
CA VAL A 17 2.06 -13.85 11.47
C VAL A 17 1.75 -15.31 11.13
N PRO A 18 2.77 -16.19 11.09
CA PRO A 18 2.55 -17.62 10.84
C PRO A 18 1.47 -18.21 11.77
N GLY A 19 0.51 -18.92 11.18
CA GLY A 19 -0.53 -19.64 11.92
C GLY A 19 -1.67 -18.80 12.51
N LYS A 20 -1.75 -17.49 12.21
CA LYS A 20 -2.81 -16.63 12.78
C LYS A 20 -3.78 -15.97 11.81
N GLU A 21 -3.49 -15.88 10.51
CA GLU A 21 -4.32 -15.10 9.60
C GLU A 21 -4.76 -15.86 8.35
N LYS A 22 -6.06 -15.76 8.06
CA LYS A 22 -6.70 -16.19 6.80
C LYS A 22 -6.37 -15.19 5.70
N VAL A 23 -5.12 -15.10 5.30
CA VAL A 23 -4.74 -14.37 4.10
C VAL A 23 -4.73 -15.37 2.95
N ASP A 24 -5.24 -14.97 1.78
CA ASP A 24 -5.24 -15.80 0.56
C ASP A 24 -3.81 -16.19 0.09
N ALA A 25 -2.77 -15.73 0.79
CA ALA A 25 -1.38 -16.11 0.60
C ALA A 25 -0.79 -16.64 1.93
N PRO A 26 -1.00 -17.93 2.26
CA PRO A 26 -0.55 -18.52 3.53
C PRO A 26 0.98 -18.50 3.70
N ASP A 27 1.74 -18.43 2.60
CA ASP A 27 3.20 -18.43 2.59
C ASP A 27 3.82 -17.02 2.53
N HIS A 28 3.00 -15.96 2.47
CA HIS A 28 3.53 -14.59 2.50
C HIS A 28 3.84 -14.19 3.93
N HIS A 29 5.13 -13.97 4.21
CA HIS A 29 5.61 -13.38 5.46
C HIS A 29 5.94 -11.90 5.22
N GLY A 30 5.11 -11.00 5.75
CA GLY A 30 5.32 -9.57 5.55
C GLY A 30 4.08 -8.72 5.84
N ALA A 31 3.96 -7.57 5.21
CA ALA A 31 2.80 -6.71 5.34
C ALA A 31 1.74 -7.01 4.28
N CYS A 32 0.46 -6.92 4.66
CA CYS A 32 -0.70 -6.99 3.78
C CYS A 32 -1.57 -5.74 3.93
N CYS A 33 -2.28 -5.37 2.87
CA CYS A 33 -3.20 -4.24 2.89
C CYS A 33 -4.39 -4.52 3.83
N ALA A 34 -4.65 -3.62 4.79
CA ALA A 34 -5.73 -3.77 5.75
C ALA A 34 -7.14 -3.61 5.15
N ALA A 35 -7.26 -3.11 3.91
CA ALA A 35 -8.54 -2.95 3.23
C ALA A 35 -8.86 -4.12 2.29
N CYS A 36 -7.89 -4.60 1.50
CA CYS A 36 -8.14 -5.58 0.44
C CYS A 36 -7.32 -6.87 0.58
N GLY A 37 -6.59 -7.07 1.67
CA GLY A 37 -5.82 -8.27 1.96
C GLY A 37 -4.60 -8.52 1.06
N LYS A 38 -4.39 -7.71 0.03
CA LYS A 38 -3.28 -7.87 -0.93
C LYS A 38 -1.92 -7.79 -0.20
N PRO A 39 -1.00 -8.74 -0.42
CA PRO A 39 0.40 -8.61 0.00
C PRO A 39 1.03 -7.32 -0.53
N ILE A 40 1.78 -6.63 0.33
CA ILE A 40 2.52 -5.43 -0.03
C ILE A 40 3.83 -5.82 -0.73
N SER A 41 4.12 -5.17 -1.86
CA SER A 41 5.31 -5.38 -2.69
C SER A 41 5.99 -4.06 -3.07
N LEU A 42 7.11 -4.14 -3.79
CA LEU A 42 7.87 -2.95 -4.20
C LEU A 42 7.04 -1.96 -5.04
N HIS A 43 6.02 -2.44 -5.77
CA HIS A 43 5.09 -1.60 -6.54
C HIS A 43 4.23 -0.68 -5.67
N ASP A 44 4.10 -0.96 -4.37
CA ASP A 44 3.35 -0.15 -3.43
C ASP A 44 4.18 1.02 -2.87
N VAL A 45 5.49 1.04 -3.14
CA VAL A 45 6.40 2.09 -2.69
C VAL A 45 6.35 3.27 -3.67
N ILE A 46 5.84 4.40 -3.21
CA ILE A 46 5.81 5.65 -3.97
C ILE A 46 7.08 6.45 -3.66
N PRO A 47 7.99 6.66 -4.64
CA PRO A 47 9.19 7.46 -4.44
C PRO A 47 8.82 8.92 -4.16
N ARG A 48 9.64 9.60 -3.35
CA ARG A 48 9.35 10.98 -2.91
C ARG A 48 9.31 11.98 -4.08
N SER A 49 10.00 11.69 -5.17
CA SER A 49 9.98 12.48 -6.41
C SER A 49 8.58 12.58 -7.03
N PHE A 50 7.73 11.55 -6.88
CA PHE A 50 6.36 11.54 -7.43
C PHE A 50 5.34 12.29 -6.58
N LEU A 51 5.69 12.68 -5.35
CA LEU A 51 4.77 13.39 -4.46
C LEU A 51 4.66 14.89 -4.79
N HIS A 52 5.61 15.46 -5.55
CA HIS A 52 5.59 16.88 -5.94
C HIS A 52 4.75 17.20 -7.18
N SER A 53 4.32 16.19 -7.96
CA SER A 53 3.56 16.43 -9.19
C SER A 53 2.05 16.63 -8.97
N ALA A 54 1.55 16.38 -7.76
CA ALA A 54 0.11 16.45 -7.45
C ALA A 54 -0.35 17.81 -6.89
N SER A 55 0.54 18.80 -6.73
CA SER A 55 0.23 20.10 -6.11
C SER A 55 0.01 21.25 -7.11
N ALA A 56 0.03 20.98 -8.42
CA ALA A 56 0.01 22.00 -9.46
C ALA A 56 -1.34 22.17 -10.18
N THR A 57 -2.46 21.95 -9.50
CA THR A 57 -3.77 22.40 -9.99
C THR A 57 -4.41 23.30 -8.94
N ARG A 58 -3.91 24.54 -8.83
CA ARG A 58 -4.69 25.64 -8.26
C ARG A 58 -5.66 26.07 -9.36
N HIS A 59 -6.93 25.75 -9.18
CA HIS A 59 -8.01 26.32 -9.96
C HIS A 59 -8.01 27.84 -9.74
N VAL A 60 -7.89 28.59 -10.83
CA VAL A 60 -8.32 29.98 -10.94
C VAL A 60 -9.77 29.91 -11.41
N GLU A 61 -10.69 30.47 -10.63
CA GLU A 61 -11.81 31.33 -11.06
C GLU A 61 -12.54 31.87 -9.82
#